data_AF-A0A1V9A6H7-F1
#
_entry.id   AF-A0A1V9A6H7-F1
#
_cell.length_a   1.000
_cell.length_b   1.000
_cell.length_c   1.000
_cell.angle_alpha   90.00
_cell.angle_beta   90.00
_cell.angle_gamma   90.00
#
_symmetry.space_group_name_H-M   'P 1'
#
loop_
_entity.id
_entity.type
_entity.pdbx_description
1 polymer ?
#
loop_
_entity_poly.entity_id
_entity_poly.type
_entity_poly.pdbx_seq_one_letter_code
_entity_poly.pdbx_strand_id
1 'polypeptide(L)'
;MKAFVAPVAVGVVAAGALVFWAFATRHTATPEVVEGWAGPNDTGTAISVHTSEDATDGNSYLIAGADWAGRDDVWHDGSVGPSCVGTDPSTRVRVRLGIVNVTPVEGGIGGQVVAWLRCLD
;
A
#
# COMPACT_ATOMS: atom_id res chain seq x y z
N MET A 1 -19.99 -26.89 50.57
CA MET A 1 -20.22 -26.10 49.34
C MET A 1 -18.93 -26.11 48.52
N LYS A 2 -18.77 -27.03 47.58
CA LYS A 2 -17.58 -27.11 46.71
C LYS A 2 -18.01 -27.10 45.25
N ALA A 3 -17.48 -26.09 44.56
CA ALA A 3 -17.05 -26.08 43.16
C ALA A 3 -18.11 -26.26 42.06
N PHE A 4 -18.57 -25.13 41.50
CA PHE A 4 -18.95 -25.01 40.09
C PHE A 4 -18.39 -23.74 39.42
N VAL A 5 -17.37 -23.12 40.02
CA VAL A 5 -16.74 -21.88 39.48
C VAL A 5 -15.59 -22.18 38.51
N ALA A 6 -15.04 -23.40 38.56
CA ALA A 6 -13.87 -23.79 37.77
C ALA A 6 -14.07 -23.76 36.23
N PRO A 7 -15.18 -24.26 35.63
CA PRO A 7 -15.27 -24.35 34.17
C PRO A 7 -15.51 -22.98 33.51
N VAL A 8 -16.22 -22.08 34.18
CA VAL A 8 -16.54 -20.74 33.64
C VAL A 8 -15.29 -19.85 33.61
N ALA A 9 -14.48 -19.88 34.67
CA ALA A 9 -13.25 -19.11 34.73
C ALA A 9 -12.23 -19.55 33.67
N VAL A 10 -12.10 -20.86 33.43
CA VAL A 10 -11.22 -21.40 32.38
C VAL A 10 -11.73 -21.04 30.98
N GLY A 11 -13.06 -21.10 30.74
CA GLY A 11 -13.65 -20.72 29.46
C GLY A 11 -13.46 -19.25 29.10
N VAL A 12 -13.58 -18.34 30.08
CA VAL A 12 -13.37 -16.90 29.89
C VAL A 12 -11.91 -16.57 29.61
N VAL A 13 -10.96 -17.23 30.30
CA VAL A 13 -9.52 -17.05 30.06
C VAL A 13 -9.12 -17.59 28.68
N ALA A 14 -9.64 -18.76 28.28
CA ALA A 14 -9.36 -19.33 26.97
C ALA A 14 -9.94 -18.47 25.83
N ALA A 15 -11.16 -17.97 25.97
CA ALA A 15 -11.76 -17.05 24.99
C ALA A 15 -10.98 -15.73 24.90
N GLY A 16 -10.56 -15.17 26.04
CA GLY A 16 -9.72 -13.97 26.08
C GLY A 16 -8.38 -14.17 25.41
N ALA A 17 -7.72 -15.32 25.64
CA ALA A 17 -6.45 -15.66 25.01
C ALA A 17 -6.58 -15.82 23.49
N LEU A 18 -7.65 -16.46 22.99
CA LEU A 18 -7.91 -16.61 21.55
C LEU A 18 -8.23 -15.28 20.87
N VAL A 19 -8.99 -14.40 21.53
CA VAL A 19 -9.27 -13.06 21.01
C VAL A 19 -7.98 -12.23 20.97
N PHE A 20 -7.19 -12.23 22.03
CA PHE A 20 -5.91 -11.50 22.07
C PHE A 20 -4.92 -12.04 21.04
N TRP A 21 -4.84 -13.36 20.86
CA TRP A 21 -4.04 -13.99 19.81
C TRP A 21 -4.51 -13.59 18.42
N ALA A 22 -5.82 -13.62 18.16
CA ALA A 22 -6.40 -13.19 16.88
C ALA A 22 -6.21 -11.69 16.58
N PHE A 23 -6.11 -10.84 17.62
CA PHE A 23 -5.74 -9.43 17.48
C PHE A 23 -4.23 -9.24 17.30
N ALA A 24 -3.40 -10.02 18.00
CA ALA A 24 -1.95 -9.99 17.87
C ALA A 24 -1.47 -10.53 16.50
N THR A 25 -2.25 -11.40 15.86
CA THR A 25 -2.02 -11.87 14.49
C THR A 25 -2.62 -10.95 13.42
N ARG A 26 -3.23 -9.81 13.78
CA ARG A 26 -3.66 -8.83 12.78
C ARG A 26 -2.42 -8.17 12.20
N HIS A 27 -2.12 -8.53 10.95
CA HIS A 27 -1.07 -7.92 10.16
C HIS A 27 -1.33 -6.41 10.07
N THR A 28 -0.39 -5.62 10.58
CA THR A 28 -0.47 -4.17 10.53
C THR A 28 -0.10 -3.69 9.13
N ALA A 29 -1.11 -3.28 8.39
CA ALA A 29 -0.99 -2.55 7.13
C ALA A 29 -1.37 -1.09 7.41
N THR A 30 -0.42 -0.16 7.24
CA THR A 30 -0.68 1.25 7.47
C THR A 30 -0.86 1.96 6.12
N PRO A 31 -2.06 2.47 5.80
CA PRO A 31 -2.30 3.20 4.58
C PRO A 31 -1.68 4.61 4.66
N GLU A 32 -1.15 5.06 3.55
CA GLU A 32 -0.57 6.39 3.37
C GLU A 32 -0.98 6.93 2.00
N VAL A 33 -1.27 8.22 1.91
CA VAL A 33 -1.55 8.89 0.64
C VAL A 33 -0.47 9.92 0.38
N VAL A 34 0.17 9.83 -0.77
CA VAL A 34 1.26 10.73 -1.19
C VAL A 34 0.84 11.44 -2.46
N GLU A 35 1.08 12.74 -2.52
CA GLU A 35 0.94 13.54 -3.74
C GLU A 35 2.28 14.09 -4.17
N GLY A 36 2.48 14.20 -5.48
CA GLY A 36 3.72 14.76 -6.02
C GLY A 36 3.78 14.71 -7.54
N TRP A 37 4.97 14.91 -8.07
CA TRP A 37 5.29 14.85 -9.48
C TRP A 37 6.03 13.55 -9.78
N ALA A 38 5.39 12.67 -10.55
CA ALA A 38 5.92 11.36 -10.91
C ALA A 38 6.63 11.39 -12.25
N GLY A 39 7.89 10.95 -12.28
CA GLY A 39 8.59 10.57 -13.51
C GLY A 39 8.61 9.04 -13.65
N PRO A 40 8.27 8.47 -14.81
CA PRO A 40 8.31 7.02 -15.01
C PRO A 40 9.72 6.53 -15.33
N ASN A 41 9.98 5.25 -15.08
CA ASN A 41 11.07 4.57 -15.78
C ASN A 41 10.67 4.28 -17.24
N ASP A 42 11.66 3.89 -18.04
CA ASP A 42 11.53 3.56 -19.46
C ASP A 42 10.57 2.38 -19.76
N THR A 43 10.25 1.56 -18.76
CA THR A 43 9.31 0.44 -18.88
C THR A 43 7.91 0.73 -18.33
N GLY A 44 7.69 1.86 -17.64
CA GLY A 44 6.41 2.20 -16.99
C GLY A 44 6.05 1.34 -15.78
N THR A 45 7.01 0.60 -15.21
CA THR A 45 6.81 -0.32 -14.09
C THR A 45 7.18 0.28 -12.73
N ALA A 46 7.91 1.40 -12.75
CA ALA A 46 8.34 2.14 -11.57
C ALA A 46 8.26 3.64 -11.82
N ILE A 47 8.11 4.41 -10.75
CA ILE A 47 8.11 5.88 -10.79
C ILE A 47 8.98 6.46 -9.68
N SER A 48 9.52 7.65 -9.91
CA SER A 48 10.05 8.52 -8.85
C SER A 48 9.06 9.65 -8.57
N VAL A 49 8.67 9.85 -7.31
CA VAL A 49 7.73 10.89 -6.88
C VAL A 49 8.49 12.00 -6.17
N HIS A 50 8.33 13.21 -6.69
CA HIS A 50 9.01 14.42 -6.25
C HIS A 50 8.03 15.44 -5.67
N THR A 51 8.50 16.30 -4.77
CA THR A 51 7.65 17.32 -4.13
C THR A 51 7.25 18.47 -5.07
N SER A 52 8.06 18.71 -6.11
CA SER A 52 7.79 19.67 -7.19
C SER A 52 8.28 19.12 -8.54
N GLU A 53 7.85 19.75 -9.64
CA GLU A 53 8.24 19.36 -10.99
C GLU A 53 9.76 19.42 -11.20
N ASP A 54 10.44 20.40 -10.60
CA ASP A 54 11.89 20.62 -10.75
C ASP A 54 12.74 19.97 -9.64
N ALA A 55 12.14 19.31 -8.65
CA ALA A 55 12.88 18.73 -7.54
C ALA A 55 13.77 17.57 -7.99
N THR A 56 15.00 17.51 -7.47
CA THR A 56 15.98 16.48 -7.83
C THR A 56 15.92 15.26 -6.91
N ASP A 57 15.44 15.44 -5.68
CA ASP A 57 15.19 14.40 -4.70
C ASP A 57 13.75 13.88 -4.79
N GLY A 58 13.59 12.56 -4.59
CA GLY A 58 12.28 11.91 -4.67
C GLY A 58 12.33 10.47 -4.19
N ASN A 59 11.18 9.95 -3.79
CA ASN A 59 11.03 8.55 -3.40
C ASN A 59 10.67 7.71 -4.62
N SER A 60 11.24 6.52 -4.72
CA SER A 60 10.96 5.61 -5.83
C SER A 60 9.99 4.51 -5.42
N TYR A 61 9.05 4.19 -6.29
CA TYR A 61 8.02 3.19 -6.05
C TYR A 61 7.88 2.25 -7.25
N LEU A 62 7.68 0.96 -6.96
CA LEU A 62 7.21 0.00 -7.96
C LEU A 62 5.70 0.16 -8.09
N ILE A 63 5.21 0.29 -9.33
CA ILE A 63 3.79 0.47 -9.66
C ILE A 63 3.26 -0.63 -10.58
N ALA A 64 4.08 -1.61 -10.94
CA ALA A 64 3.66 -2.74 -11.74
C ALA A 64 2.47 -3.48 -11.10
N GLY A 65 1.36 -3.56 -11.83
CA GLY A 65 0.13 -4.22 -11.36
C GLY A 65 -0.70 -3.40 -10.37
N ALA A 66 -0.36 -2.14 -10.11
CA ALA A 66 -1.20 -1.26 -9.30
C ALA A 66 -2.37 -0.71 -10.14
N ASP A 67 -3.56 -0.62 -9.52
CA ASP A 67 -4.70 0.04 -10.14
C ASP A 67 -4.36 1.51 -10.41
N TRP A 68 -4.80 2.04 -11.55
CA TRP A 68 -4.50 3.43 -11.90
C TRP A 68 -5.66 4.14 -12.58
N ALA A 69 -5.78 5.44 -12.31
CA ALA A 69 -6.73 6.31 -12.98
C ALA A 69 -6.01 7.40 -13.78
N GLY A 70 -6.45 7.58 -15.04
CA GLY A 70 -6.04 8.70 -15.87
C GLY A 70 -6.65 10.03 -15.41
N ARG A 71 -6.37 11.10 -16.15
CA ARG A 71 -6.97 12.43 -15.95
C ARG A 71 -8.48 12.45 -16.20
N ASP A 72 -8.98 11.43 -16.90
CA ASP A 72 -10.39 11.18 -17.20
C ASP A 72 -11.12 10.41 -16.08
N ASP A 73 -10.42 10.11 -14.98
CA ASP A 73 -10.91 9.34 -13.83
C ASP A 73 -11.38 7.91 -14.15
N VAL A 74 -10.99 7.39 -15.32
CA VAL A 74 -11.23 6.00 -15.68
C VAL A 74 -10.19 5.11 -15.02
N TRP A 75 -10.65 4.14 -14.25
CA TRP A 75 -9.79 3.19 -13.54
C TRP A 75 -9.40 2.00 -14.44
N HIS A 76 -8.13 1.63 -14.36
CA HIS A 76 -7.50 0.51 -15.01
C HIS A 76 -6.87 -0.40 -13.95
N ASP A 77 -6.93 -1.71 -14.13
CA ASP A 77 -6.46 -2.70 -13.15
C ASP A 77 -4.93 -2.92 -13.14
N GLY A 78 -4.18 -2.07 -13.85
CA GLY A 78 -2.72 -2.17 -13.95
C GLY A 78 -2.19 -3.43 -14.64
N SER A 79 -3.06 -4.30 -15.18
CA SER A 79 -2.66 -5.57 -15.78
C SER A 79 -2.16 -5.44 -17.22
N VAL A 80 -2.52 -4.35 -17.90
CA VAL A 80 -2.19 -4.11 -19.30
C VAL A 80 -1.61 -2.71 -19.51
N GLY A 81 -0.39 -2.67 -20.07
CA GLY A 81 0.26 -1.43 -20.50
C GLY A 81 0.82 -0.56 -19.38
N PRO A 82 1.47 0.57 -19.72
CA PRO A 82 1.96 1.52 -18.74
C PRO A 82 0.80 2.28 -18.07
N SER A 83 1.06 2.82 -16.88
CA SER A 83 0.09 3.69 -16.20
C SER A 83 -0.09 5.04 -16.90
N CYS A 84 -0.98 5.89 -16.39
CA CYS A 84 -1.18 7.26 -16.86
C CYS A 84 0.07 8.15 -16.78
N VAL A 85 1.12 7.75 -16.05
CA VAL A 85 2.42 8.44 -15.99
C VAL A 85 3.23 8.20 -17.28
N GLY A 86 2.94 7.12 -18.01
CA GLY A 86 3.62 6.78 -19.27
C GLY A 86 4.97 6.09 -19.07
N THR A 87 5.84 6.21 -20.07
CA THR A 87 7.16 5.56 -20.13
C THR A 87 8.28 6.53 -20.53
N ASP A 88 7.98 7.81 -20.67
CA ASP A 88 8.97 8.83 -21.04
C ASP A 88 9.63 9.40 -19.78
N PRO A 89 10.89 9.03 -19.47
CA PRO A 89 11.56 9.47 -18.25
C PRO A 89 11.90 10.97 -18.24
N SER A 90 11.74 11.67 -19.37
CA SER A 90 11.92 13.12 -19.45
C SER A 90 10.69 13.91 -19.03
N THR A 91 9.55 13.24 -18.81
CA THR A 91 8.29 13.86 -18.44
C THR A 91 7.96 13.62 -16.96
N ARG A 92 7.26 14.58 -16.36
CA ARG A 92 6.69 14.43 -15.02
C ARG A 92 5.22 14.75 -15.04
N VAL A 93 4.44 13.93 -14.33
CA VAL A 93 2.98 14.06 -14.24
C VAL A 93 2.61 14.21 -12.78
N ARG A 94 1.70 15.14 -12.48
CA ARG A 94 1.21 15.27 -11.11
C ARG A 94 0.31 14.09 -10.76
N VAL A 95 0.59 13.46 -9.63
CA VAL A 95 -0.10 12.23 -9.21
C VAL A 95 -0.48 12.27 -7.73
N ARG A 96 -1.44 11.42 -7.39
CA ARG A 96 -1.75 10.96 -6.04
C ARG A 96 -1.59 9.44 -5.99
N LEU A 97 -0.89 8.93 -4.98
CA LEU A 97 -0.68 7.50 -4.74
C LEU A 97 -1.35 7.08 -3.44
N GLY A 98 -1.96 5.89 -3.44
CA GLY A 98 -2.26 5.15 -2.23
C GLY A 98 -1.19 4.10 -2.00
N ILE A 99 -0.47 4.22 -0.88
CA ILE A 99 0.60 3.32 -0.47
C ILE A 99 0.13 2.54 0.75
N VAL A 100 0.45 1.25 0.78
CA VAL A 100 0.25 0.39 1.94
C VAL A 100 1.61 -0.04 2.45
N ASN A 101 1.93 0.37 3.67
CA ASN A 101 3.10 -0.10 4.39
C ASN A 101 2.77 -1.45 5.04
N VAL A 102 3.29 -2.54 4.48
CA VAL A 102 3.07 -3.90 4.98
C VAL A 102 4.19 -4.27 5.95
N THR A 103 3.81 -4.59 7.19
CA THR A 103 4.76 -5.06 8.20
C THR A 103 5.30 -6.45 7.80
N PRO A 104 6.63 -6.69 7.79
CA PRO A 104 7.19 -8.00 7.51
C PRO A 104 6.68 -9.04 8.52
N VAL A 105 6.42 -10.26 8.06
CA VAL A 105 6.11 -11.42 8.92
C VAL A 105 7.23 -12.44 8.84
N GLU A 106 7.26 -13.40 9.76
CA GLU A 106 8.25 -14.47 9.77
C GLU A 106 8.23 -15.22 8.41
N GLY A 107 9.30 -15.04 7.60
CA GLY A 107 9.41 -15.60 6.24
C GLY A 107 8.84 -14.74 5.10
N GLY A 108 8.20 -13.60 5.39
CA GLY A 108 7.64 -12.69 4.40
C GLY A 108 8.42 -11.37 4.27
N ILE A 109 8.62 -10.89 3.04
CA ILE A 109 9.19 -9.56 2.78
C ILE A 109 8.09 -8.52 3.01
N GLY A 110 8.27 -7.65 4.02
CA GLY A 110 7.44 -6.45 4.19
C GLY A 110 7.93 -5.31 3.30
N GLY A 111 7.19 -4.21 3.22
CA GLY A 111 7.57 -3.06 2.42
C GLY A 111 6.42 -2.16 2.04
N GLN A 112 6.76 -1.12 1.26
CA GLN A 112 5.79 -0.23 0.64
C GLN A 112 5.25 -0.85 -0.64
N VAL A 113 3.92 -0.94 -0.71
CA VAL A 113 3.20 -1.39 -1.90
C VAL A 113 2.32 -0.24 -2.37
N VAL A 114 2.45 0.15 -3.63
CA VAL A 114 1.48 1.07 -4.24
C VAL A 114 0.22 0.27 -4.55
N ALA A 115 -0.87 0.58 -3.84
CA ALA A 115 -2.16 -0.05 -4.06
C ALA A 115 -2.89 0.59 -5.25
N TRP A 116 -2.74 1.90 -5.42
CA TRP A 116 -3.30 2.62 -6.56
C TRP A 116 -2.55 3.92 -6.86
N LEU A 117 -2.71 4.43 -8.09
CA LEU A 117 -2.28 5.78 -8.46
C LEU A 117 -3.36 6.53 -9.26
N ARG A 118 -3.34 7.85 -9.21
CA ARG A 118 -4.21 8.72 -10.02
C ARG A 118 -3.42 9.89 -10.55
N CYS A 119 -3.49 10.12 -11.86
CA CYS A 119 -2.95 11.33 -12.47
C CYS A 119 -3.93 12.49 -12.27
N LEU A 120 -3.41 13.65 -11.85
CA LEU A 120 -4.22 14.80 -11.43
C LEU A 120 -4.31 15.89 -12.50
N ASP A 121 -3.28 16.04 -13.33
CA ASP A 121 -3.14 17.12 -14.32
C ASP A 121 -2.63 16.58 -15.65
#